data_AF-R8VVG4-F1
#
_entry.id   AF-R8VVG4-F1
#
_cell.length_a   1.000
_cell.length_b   1.000
_cell.length_c   1.000
_cell.angle_alpha   90.00
_cell.angle_beta   90.00
_cell.angle_gamma   90.00
#
_symmetry.space_group_name_H-M   'P 1'
#
loop_
_entity.id
_entity.type
_entity.pdbx_description
1 polymer ?
#
loop_
_entity_poly.entity_id
_entity_poly.type
_entity_poly.pdbx_seq_one_letter_code
_entity_poly.pdbx_strand_id
1 'polypeptide(L)'
;MTKADWDSFFQRLDALPKGDRVALKRAVGTMLYQADGRTVRIFYQCLPYAVATWQEDRIFAAACLHCLWDAEAKRQPIEQIFYQLGRDQDISESTGHRLETLLDVSWDEDGFMLTKLVRLIRLAKSKGYAVDCQQLLEDLFYWNGEKQSVQHKWARALYRKPEDSSDVQEGE
;
A
#
# COMPACT_ATOMS: atom_id res chain seq x y z
N MET A 1 -18.95 -13.83 -6.45
CA MET A 1 -17.88 -12.96 -6.97
C MET A 1 -16.72 -13.88 -7.35
N THR A 2 -16.37 -13.94 -8.64
CA THR A 2 -15.13 -14.57 -9.10
C THR A 2 -13.98 -13.84 -8.42
N LYS A 3 -13.23 -14.53 -7.56
CA LYS A 3 -12.06 -13.96 -6.88
C LYS A 3 -11.04 -13.63 -7.97
N ALA A 4 -10.83 -12.35 -8.25
CA ALA A 4 -9.81 -11.93 -9.20
C ALA A 4 -8.47 -12.53 -8.76
N ASP A 5 -7.73 -13.08 -9.71
CA ASP A 5 -6.43 -13.67 -9.45
C ASP A 5 -5.37 -12.56 -9.36
N TRP A 6 -5.19 -12.03 -8.15
CA TRP A 6 -4.23 -10.97 -7.88
C TRP A 6 -2.78 -11.46 -7.96
N ASP A 7 -2.52 -12.73 -7.67
CA ASP A 7 -1.16 -13.29 -7.78
C ASP A 7 -0.70 -13.25 -9.24
N SER A 8 -1.52 -13.76 -10.16
CA SER A 8 -1.26 -13.64 -11.61
C SER A 8 -1.10 -12.18 -12.07
N PHE A 9 -1.87 -11.25 -11.50
CA PHE A 9 -1.76 -9.83 -11.83
C PHE A 9 -0.39 -9.26 -11.46
N PHE A 10 0.07 -9.46 -10.23
CA PHE A 10 1.36 -8.94 -9.77
C PHE A 10 2.55 -9.67 -10.42
N GLN A 11 2.41 -10.95 -10.74
CA GLN A 11 3.41 -11.68 -11.55
C GLN A 11 3.55 -11.08 -12.95
N ARG A 12 2.44 -10.72 -13.61
CA ARG A 12 2.49 -10.02 -14.90
C ARG A 12 3.20 -8.67 -14.79
N LEU A 13 2.97 -7.91 -13.71
CA LEU A 13 3.67 -6.64 -13.45
C LEU A 13 5.18 -6.83 -13.25
N ASP A 14 5.60 -7.90 -12.58
CA ASP A 14 7.01 -8.22 -12.38
C ASP A 14 7.68 -8.70 -13.67
N ALA A 15 6.95 -9.39 -14.56
CA ALA A 15 7.42 -9.83 -15.87
C ALA A 15 7.48 -8.71 -16.94
N LEU A 16 6.97 -7.50 -16.64
CA LEU A 16 6.98 -6.40 -17.60
C LEU A 16 8.41 -5.99 -18.00
N PRO A 17 8.63 -5.58 -19.27
CA PRO A 17 9.89 -4.98 -19.68
C PRO A 17 10.25 -3.78 -18.80
N LYS A 18 11.55 -3.57 -18.56
CA LYS A 18 12.05 -2.48 -17.69
C LYS A 18 11.48 -1.10 -18.06
N GLY A 19 11.33 -0.82 -19.36
CA GLY A 19 10.76 0.44 -19.83
C GLY A 19 9.28 0.64 -19.45
N ASP A 20 8.51 -0.45 -19.40
CA ASP A 20 7.08 -0.41 -19.07
C ASP A 20 6.87 -0.38 -17.56
N ARG A 21 7.69 -1.09 -16.77
CA ARG A 21 7.73 -0.90 -15.31
C ARG A 21 8.08 0.54 -14.93
N VAL A 22 8.99 1.18 -15.67
CA VAL A 22 9.35 2.59 -15.46
C VAL A 22 8.19 3.54 -15.77
N ALA A 23 7.33 3.22 -16.75
CA ALA A 23 6.14 4.03 -17.03
C ALA A 23 5.17 4.00 -15.84
N LEU A 24 4.82 2.81 -15.35
CA LEU A 24 3.98 2.65 -14.14
C LEU A 24 4.59 3.32 -12.91
N LYS A 25 5.90 3.16 -12.70
CA LYS A 25 6.62 3.82 -11.60
C LYS A 25 6.52 5.34 -11.64
N ARG A 26 6.49 5.95 -12.83
CA ARG A 26 6.36 7.41 -13.00
C ARG A 26 4.94 7.91 -12.71
N ALA A 27 3.94 7.05 -12.86
CA ALA A 27 2.54 7.33 -12.52
C ALA A 27 2.21 7.10 -11.03
N VAL A 28 3.21 6.88 -10.18
CA VAL A 28 2.99 6.78 -8.73
C VAL A 28 2.43 8.09 -8.17
N GLY A 29 1.21 8.02 -7.63
CA GLY A 29 0.50 9.16 -7.05
C GLY A 29 -0.46 9.86 -8.01
N THR A 30 -0.64 9.35 -9.23
CA THR A 30 -1.67 9.83 -10.16
C THR A 30 -2.86 8.88 -10.16
N MET A 31 -4.07 9.41 -10.32
CA MET A 31 -5.27 8.59 -10.56
C MET A 31 -5.25 8.01 -11.98
N LEU A 32 -6.02 6.95 -12.25
CA LEU A 32 -6.02 6.28 -13.55
C LEU A 32 -6.44 7.22 -14.68
N TYR A 33 -7.44 8.08 -14.45
CA TYR A 33 -7.91 9.06 -15.44
C TYR A 33 -6.86 10.11 -15.82
N GLN A 34 -5.82 10.27 -15.01
CA GLN A 34 -4.72 11.23 -15.23
C GLN A 34 -3.52 10.59 -15.94
N ALA A 35 -3.50 9.26 -16.07
CA ALA A 35 -2.37 8.54 -16.63
C ALA A 35 -2.27 8.74 -18.15
N ASP A 36 -1.04 8.79 -18.68
CA ASP A 36 -0.83 8.84 -20.12
C ASP A 36 -1.25 7.53 -20.80
N GLY A 37 -1.53 7.60 -22.11
CA GLY A 37 -2.04 6.45 -22.87
C GLY A 37 -1.11 5.23 -22.89
N ARG A 38 0.22 5.41 -22.77
CA ARG A 38 1.16 4.28 -22.69
C ARG A 38 0.99 3.57 -21.34
N THR A 39 0.94 4.32 -20.25
CA THR A 39 0.75 3.80 -18.90
C THR A 39 -0.59 3.09 -18.77
N VAL A 40 -1.67 3.68 -19.29
CA VAL A 40 -3.00 3.07 -19.35
C VAL A 40 -2.97 1.73 -20.10
N ARG A 41 -2.35 1.68 -21.29
CA ARG A 41 -2.22 0.44 -22.07
C ARG A 41 -1.52 -0.67 -21.28
N ILE A 42 -0.37 -0.35 -20.64
CA ILE A 42 0.42 -1.32 -19.87
C ILE A 42 -0.42 -1.87 -18.70
N PHE A 43 -1.14 -1.00 -18.00
CA PHE A 43 -2.02 -1.40 -16.90
C PHE A 43 -3.09 -2.39 -17.35
N TYR A 44 -3.86 -2.06 -18.39
CA TYR A 44 -4.93 -2.94 -18.90
C TYR A 44 -4.42 -4.24 -19.52
N GLN A 45 -3.19 -4.28 -20.04
CA GLN A 45 -2.56 -5.53 -20.49
C GLN A 45 -2.29 -6.49 -19.32
N CYS A 46 -2.08 -5.96 -18.12
CA CYS A 46 -1.85 -6.77 -16.92
C CYS A 46 -3.16 -7.09 -16.18
N LEU A 47 -4.13 -6.17 -16.18
CA LEU A 47 -5.36 -6.24 -15.40
C LEU A 47 -6.18 -7.51 -15.69
N PRO A 48 -6.68 -8.24 -14.68
CA PRO A 48 -7.62 -9.34 -14.91
C PRO A 48 -8.94 -8.86 -15.56
N TYR A 49 -9.50 -9.68 -16.44
CA TYR A 49 -10.71 -9.30 -17.22
C TYR A 49 -11.98 -9.07 -16.38
N ALA A 50 -12.06 -9.66 -15.17
CA ALA A 50 -13.28 -9.66 -14.35
C ALA A 50 -13.20 -8.66 -13.17
N VAL A 51 -12.75 -7.44 -13.42
CA VAL A 51 -12.63 -6.37 -12.42
C VAL A 51 -13.72 -5.33 -12.65
N ALA A 52 -14.33 -4.84 -11.56
CA ALA A 52 -15.30 -3.75 -11.64
C ALA A 52 -14.59 -2.40 -11.79
N THR A 53 -15.11 -1.52 -12.63
CA THR A 53 -14.48 -0.22 -12.97
C THR A 53 -14.18 0.66 -11.74
N TRP A 54 -15.07 0.68 -10.74
CA TRP A 54 -14.87 1.42 -9.48
C TRP A 54 -13.66 0.95 -8.65
N GLN A 55 -13.12 -0.23 -8.94
CA GLN A 55 -11.92 -0.78 -8.29
C GLN A 55 -10.63 -0.40 -9.04
N GLU A 56 -10.71 0.01 -10.31
CA GLU A 56 -9.56 0.16 -11.19
C GLU A 56 -8.56 1.19 -10.68
N ASP A 57 -9.00 2.32 -10.12
CA ASP A 57 -8.09 3.34 -9.56
C ASP A 57 -7.24 2.80 -8.40
N ARG A 58 -7.83 1.95 -7.54
CA ARG A 58 -7.11 1.32 -6.41
C ARG A 58 -6.09 0.31 -6.93
N ILE A 59 -6.49 -0.49 -7.92
CA ILE A 59 -5.62 -1.50 -8.54
C ILE A 59 -4.49 -0.84 -9.30
N PHE A 60 -4.79 0.24 -10.03
CA PHE A 60 -3.81 1.06 -10.74
C PHE A 60 -2.79 1.66 -9.76
N ALA A 61 -3.25 2.26 -8.66
CA ALA A 61 -2.36 2.77 -7.63
C ALA A 61 -1.44 1.69 -7.05
N ALA A 62 -1.99 0.50 -6.73
CA ALA A 62 -1.20 -0.63 -6.25
C ALA A 62 -0.17 -1.10 -7.29
N ALA A 63 -0.53 -1.16 -8.56
CA ALA A 63 0.37 -1.54 -9.66
C ALA A 63 1.53 -0.54 -9.83
N CYS A 64 1.23 0.76 -9.77
CA CYS A 64 2.24 1.81 -9.83
C CYS A 64 3.18 1.74 -8.62
N LEU A 65 2.64 1.59 -7.41
CA LEU A 65 3.41 1.44 -6.17
C LEU A 65 4.32 0.21 -6.22
N HIS A 66 3.83 -0.92 -6.72
CA HIS A 66 4.58 -2.15 -6.90
C HIS A 66 5.86 -1.96 -7.72
N CYS A 67 5.76 -1.16 -8.77
CA CYS A 67 6.88 -0.84 -9.66
C CYS A 67 7.93 0.10 -9.02
N LEU A 68 7.76 0.53 -7.76
CA LEU A 68 8.81 1.25 -7.04
C LEU A 68 10.03 0.36 -6.77
N TRP A 69 9.86 -0.94 -6.59
CA TRP A 69 10.94 -1.87 -6.26
C TRP A 69 11.24 -2.83 -7.42
N ASP A 70 12.36 -3.53 -7.33
CA ASP A 70 12.67 -4.63 -8.25
C ASP A 70 11.76 -5.83 -7.97
N ALA A 71 11.65 -6.75 -8.93
CA ALA A 71 10.73 -7.89 -8.83
C ALA A 71 11.12 -8.85 -7.70
N GLU A 72 12.41 -8.93 -7.40
CA GLU A 72 13.03 -9.83 -6.43
C GLU A 72 13.10 -9.22 -5.01
N ALA A 73 12.57 -8.00 -4.83
CA ALA A 73 12.59 -7.35 -3.53
C ALA A 73 11.82 -8.17 -2.50
N LYS A 74 12.40 -8.32 -1.29
CA LYS A 74 11.72 -8.98 -0.17
C LYS A 74 10.60 -8.07 0.36
N ARG A 75 9.39 -8.29 -0.16
CA ARG A 75 8.19 -7.53 0.19
C ARG A 75 7.62 -8.01 1.53
N GLN A 76 7.03 -7.09 2.27
CA GLN A 76 6.30 -7.38 3.51
C GLN A 76 5.05 -6.50 3.62
N PRO A 77 4.01 -6.97 4.33
CA PRO A 77 2.80 -6.19 4.57
C PRO A 77 3.11 -4.84 5.23
N ILE A 78 2.32 -3.82 4.91
CA ILE A 78 2.56 -2.45 5.38
C ILE A 78 2.43 -2.33 6.90
N GLU A 79 1.55 -3.11 7.52
CA GLU A 79 1.42 -3.23 8.98
C GLU A 79 2.73 -3.72 9.63
N GLN A 80 3.43 -4.67 9.01
CA GLN A 80 4.69 -5.16 9.54
C GLN A 80 5.78 -4.08 9.45
N ILE A 81 5.76 -3.28 8.38
CA ILE A 81 6.64 -2.13 8.22
C ILE A 81 6.33 -1.06 9.27
N PHE A 82 5.05 -0.75 9.51
CA PHE A 82 4.66 0.21 10.55
C PHE A 82 5.09 -0.26 11.94
N TYR A 83 4.93 -1.54 12.24
CA TYR A 83 5.44 -2.12 13.47
C TYR A 83 6.96 -1.92 13.62
N GLN A 84 7.73 -2.14 12.55
CA GLN A 84 9.18 -1.92 12.57
C GLN A 84 9.54 -0.43 12.71
N LEU A 85 8.83 0.46 12.03
CA LEU A 85 9.04 1.91 12.10
C LEU A 85 8.66 2.48 13.48
N GLY A 86 7.65 1.93 14.16
CA GLY A 86 7.20 2.35 15.49
C GLY A 86 8.18 2.00 16.62
N ARG A 87 9.21 1.19 16.36
CA ARG A 87 10.25 0.84 17.34
C ARG A 87 11.32 1.92 17.50
N ASP A 88 11.50 2.77 16.50
CA ASP A 88 12.42 3.90 16.53
C ASP A 88 11.61 5.16 16.88
N GLN A 89 11.92 5.80 18.02
CA GLN A 89 11.11 6.90 18.56
C GLN A 89 11.07 8.12 17.63
N ASP A 90 12.21 8.51 17.05
CA ASP A 90 12.30 9.69 16.17
C ASP A 90 11.53 9.45 14.86
N ILE A 91 11.62 8.23 14.33
CA ILE A 91 10.88 7.83 13.13
C ILE A 91 9.38 7.71 13.44
N SER A 92 9.02 7.20 14.62
CA SER A 92 7.64 6.96 15.03
C SER A 92 6.83 8.24 15.11
N GLU A 93 7.38 9.35 15.59
CA GLU A 93 6.63 10.62 15.70
C GLU A 93 6.27 11.17 14.32
N SER A 94 7.25 11.29 13.41
CA SER A 94 7.02 11.77 12.04
C SER A 94 6.14 10.83 11.22
N THR A 95 6.30 9.51 11.40
CA THR A 95 5.45 8.50 10.75
C THR A 95 4.04 8.53 11.32
N GLY A 96 3.92 8.74 12.62
CA GLY A 96 2.66 8.84 13.36
C GLY A 96 1.76 9.93 12.80
N HIS A 97 2.25 11.17 12.69
CA HIS A 97 1.43 12.27 12.15
C HIS A 97 1.00 12.05 10.70
N ARG A 98 1.86 11.43 9.89
CA ARG A 98 1.53 11.10 8.49
C ARG A 98 0.47 10.01 8.41
N LEU A 99 0.55 9.01 9.28
CA LEU A 99 -0.44 7.94 9.35
C LEU A 99 -1.77 8.50 9.86
N GLU A 100 -1.78 9.22 10.97
CA GLU A 100 -2.96 9.91 11.53
C GLU A 100 -3.73 10.68 10.44
N THR A 101 -3.04 11.55 9.69
CA THR A 101 -3.65 12.30 8.58
C THR A 101 -4.23 11.39 7.50
N LEU A 102 -3.64 10.21 7.24
CA LEU A 102 -4.16 9.28 6.25
C LEU A 102 -5.42 8.56 6.76
N LEU A 103 -5.47 8.20 8.04
CA LEU A 103 -6.58 7.43 8.63
C LEU A 103 -7.92 8.18 8.56
N ASP A 104 -7.88 9.52 8.60
CA ASP A 104 -9.07 10.39 8.53
C ASP A 104 -9.62 10.59 7.11
N VAL A 105 -8.95 10.07 6.08
CA VAL A 105 -9.26 10.36 4.68
C VAL A 105 -9.83 9.13 4.00
N SER A 106 -11.00 9.29 3.37
CA SER A 106 -11.57 8.27 2.49
C SER A 106 -10.84 8.23 1.14
N TRP A 107 -10.78 7.05 0.52
CA TRP A 107 -10.44 6.97 -0.90
C TRP A 107 -11.53 7.62 -1.73
N ASP A 108 -11.16 8.59 -2.56
CA ASP A 108 -12.04 9.31 -3.48
C ASP A 108 -11.32 9.65 -4.80
N GLU A 109 -12.06 10.14 -5.79
CA GLU A 109 -11.59 10.45 -7.15
C GLU A 109 -10.59 11.63 -7.20
N ASP A 110 -10.52 12.42 -6.13
CA ASP A 110 -9.62 13.58 -6.01
C ASP A 110 -8.13 13.19 -5.84
N GLY A 111 -7.85 11.92 -5.52
CA GLY A 111 -6.49 11.40 -5.30
C GLY A 111 -5.80 11.94 -4.04
N PHE A 112 -6.52 12.61 -3.14
CA PHE A 112 -5.94 13.19 -1.92
C PHE A 112 -5.41 12.10 -0.98
N MET A 113 -6.23 11.07 -0.74
CA MET A 113 -5.83 9.87 0.02
C MET A 113 -4.58 9.22 -0.59
N LEU A 114 -4.59 9.00 -1.91
CA LEU A 114 -3.47 8.40 -2.64
C LEU A 114 -2.18 9.22 -2.46
N THR A 115 -2.28 10.54 -2.48
CA THR A 115 -1.13 11.43 -2.24
C THR A 115 -0.53 11.22 -0.86
N LYS A 116 -1.36 11.05 0.18
CA LYS A 116 -0.90 10.77 1.55
C LYS A 116 -0.27 9.38 1.65
N LEU A 117 -0.91 8.37 1.07
CA LEU A 117 -0.39 7.00 1.02
C LEU A 117 0.99 6.94 0.37
N VAL A 118 1.17 7.58 -0.80
CA VAL A 118 2.46 7.61 -1.50
C VAL A 118 3.57 8.21 -0.63
N ARG A 119 3.27 9.22 0.20
CA ARG A 119 4.28 9.81 1.12
C ARG A 119 4.74 8.81 2.18
N LEU A 120 3.82 8.00 2.73
CA LEU A 120 4.16 6.93 3.67
C LEU A 120 4.95 5.81 2.98
N ILE A 121 4.51 5.38 1.81
CA ILE A 121 5.19 4.33 1.04
C ILE A 121 6.62 4.75 0.64
N ARG A 122 6.81 6.02 0.23
CA ARG A 122 8.13 6.55 -0.08
C ARG A 122 9.02 6.67 1.17
N LEU A 123 8.45 6.94 2.34
CA LEU A 123 9.17 6.90 3.60
C LEU A 123 9.61 5.48 3.95
N ALA A 124 8.70 4.49 3.86
CA ALA A 124 9.05 3.09 4.05
C ALA A 124 10.20 2.66 3.11
N LYS A 125 10.10 3.05 1.84
CA LYS A 125 11.15 2.80 0.85
C LYS A 125 12.48 3.46 1.21
N SER A 126 12.49 4.71 1.67
CA SER A 126 13.74 5.39 2.04
C SER A 126 14.41 4.77 3.28
N LYS A 127 13.64 4.05 4.09
CA LYS A 127 14.13 3.23 5.21
C LYS A 127 14.52 1.80 4.81
N GLY A 128 14.51 1.48 3.51
CA GLY A 128 14.96 0.18 2.98
C GLY A 128 13.88 -0.88 2.91
N TYR A 129 12.61 -0.55 3.19
CA TYR A 129 11.52 -1.52 3.13
C TYR A 129 10.90 -1.61 1.73
N ALA A 130 10.48 -2.82 1.36
CA ALA A 130 9.65 -3.08 0.19
C ALA A 130 8.25 -3.50 0.64
N VAL A 131 7.22 -2.84 0.11
CA VAL A 131 5.83 -3.07 0.50
C VAL A 131 5.23 -4.19 -0.34
N ASP A 132 4.50 -5.09 0.30
CA ASP A 132 3.62 -6.02 -0.38
C ASP A 132 2.40 -5.28 -0.93
N CYS A 133 2.46 -4.97 -2.23
CA CYS A 133 1.39 -4.24 -2.90
C CYS A 133 0.14 -5.08 -3.17
N GLN A 134 0.22 -6.41 -3.08
CA GLN A 134 -0.94 -7.29 -3.16
C GLN A 134 -1.76 -7.21 -1.88
N GLN A 135 -1.11 -7.35 -0.72
CA GLN A 135 -1.79 -7.18 0.57
C GLN A 135 -2.29 -5.73 0.74
N LEU A 136 -1.52 -4.75 0.27
CA LEU A 136 -1.95 -3.34 0.25
C LEU A 136 -3.21 -3.15 -0.60
N LEU A 137 -3.33 -3.82 -1.75
CA LEU A 137 -4.52 -3.71 -2.59
C LEU A 137 -5.77 -4.21 -1.87
N GLU A 138 -5.67 -5.31 -1.13
CA GLU A 138 -6.76 -5.79 -0.28
C GLU A 138 -7.17 -4.73 0.75
N ASP A 139 -6.19 -4.12 1.43
CA ASP A 139 -6.43 -3.02 2.37
C ASP A 139 -7.12 -1.82 1.70
N LEU A 140 -6.74 -1.47 0.47
CA LEU A 140 -7.39 -0.38 -0.28
C LEU A 140 -8.85 -0.68 -0.64
N PHE A 141 -9.19 -1.94 -0.93
CA PHE A 141 -10.58 -2.32 -1.20
C PHE A 141 -11.48 -2.16 0.03
N TYR A 142 -10.94 -2.41 1.23
CA TYR A 142 -11.69 -2.30 2.48
C TYR A 142 -11.51 -0.95 3.18
N TRP A 143 -10.73 -0.03 2.61
CA TRP A 143 -10.40 1.26 3.22
C TRP A 143 -11.64 2.09 3.58
N ASN A 144 -12.61 2.18 2.66
CA ASN A 144 -13.85 2.95 2.88
C ASN A 144 -14.91 2.15 3.66
N GLY A 145 -14.56 1.02 4.28
CA GLY A 145 -15.51 0.22 5.04
C GLY A 145 -15.95 0.93 6.33
N GLU A 146 -17.24 0.83 6.67
CA GLU A 146 -17.86 1.54 7.82
C GLU A 146 -17.15 1.29 9.15
N LYS A 147 -16.58 0.09 9.34
CA LYS A 147 -15.89 -0.29 10.59
C LYS A 147 -14.46 0.24 10.69
N GLN A 148 -13.95 0.91 9.66
CA GLN A 148 -12.58 1.41 9.56
C GLN A 148 -11.54 0.35 9.97
N SER A 149 -11.80 -0.90 9.57
CA SER A 149 -11.04 -2.06 10.06
C SER A 149 -9.57 -2.02 9.64
N VAL A 150 -9.31 -1.51 8.43
CA VAL A 150 -7.95 -1.35 7.89
C VAL A 150 -7.21 -0.23 8.62
N GLN A 151 -7.87 0.89 8.87
CA GLN A 151 -7.32 2.01 9.63
C GLN A 151 -6.90 1.57 11.03
N HIS A 152 -7.79 0.86 11.73
CA HIS A 152 -7.47 0.28 13.04
C HIS A 152 -6.34 -0.74 12.96
N LYS A 153 -6.29 -1.57 11.91
CA LYS A 153 -5.18 -2.53 11.69
C LYS A 153 -3.84 -1.79 11.60
N TRP A 154 -3.77 -0.74 10.77
CA TRP A 154 -2.54 0.03 10.57
C TRP A 154 -2.15 0.84 11.81
N ALA A 155 -3.11 1.47 12.48
CA ALA A 155 -2.88 2.21 13.72
C ALA A 155 -2.33 1.30 14.83
N ARG A 156 -2.94 0.13 15.02
CA ARG A 156 -2.44 -0.86 16.00
C ARG A 156 -1.02 -1.26 15.69
N ALA A 157 -0.68 -1.45 14.42
CA ALA A 157 0.66 -1.85 14.04
C ALA A 157 1.71 -0.78 14.35
N LEU A 158 1.40 0.51 14.14
CA LEU A 158 2.36 1.59 14.40
C LEU A 158 2.46 1.95 15.89
N TYR A 159 1.32 2.11 16.57
CA TYR A 159 1.28 2.70 17.91
C TYR A 159 1.28 1.67 19.04
N ARG A 160 0.82 0.44 18.80
CA ARG A 160 0.81 -0.59 19.82
C ARG A 160 2.19 -1.22 19.90
N LYS A 161 3.00 -0.73 20.84
CA LYS A 161 4.23 -1.43 21.24
C LYS A 161 3.81 -2.77 21.87
N PRO A 162 4.56 -3.86 21.67
CA PRO A 162 4.44 -4.97 22.59
C PRO A 162 4.72 -4.34 23.96
N GLU A 163 3.78 -4.47 24.89
CA GLU A 163 4.15 -4.28 26.28
C GLU A 163 5.39 -5.15 26.48
N ASP A 164 6.45 -4.58 27.06
CA ASP A 164 7.41 -5.41 27.76
C ASP A 164 6.55 -6.35 28.59
N SER A 165 6.64 -7.64 28.28
CA SER A 165 6.09 -8.70 29.11
C SER A 165 6.97 -8.80 30.35
N SER A 166 7.15 -7.68 31.04
CA SER A 166 7.73 -7.57 32.35
C SER A 166 6.60 -7.79 33.35
N ASP A 167 6.60 -9.01 33.87
CA ASP A 167 6.17 -9.37 35.22
C ASP A 167 4.72 -9.05 35.60
N VAL A 168 3.85 -10.02 35.31
CA VAL A 168 2.90 -10.49 36.33
C VAL A 168 3.30 -11.93 36.68
N GLN A 169 4.44 -12.06 37.36
CA GLN A 169 4.66 -13.13 38.33
C GLN A 169 4.63 -12.48 39.73
N GLU A 170 3.98 -13.19 40.66
CA GLU A 170 3.82 -12.92 42.11
C GLU A 170 2.71 -11.90 42.48
N GLY A 171 1.68 -12.27 43.25
CA GLY A 171 1.40 -13.55 43.90
C GLY A 171 0.04 -13.62 44.61
N GLU A 172 -0.34 -14.86 44.93
CA GLU A 172 -1.08 -15.31 46.11
C GLU A 172 -0.61 -16.73 46.45
#